data_AF-A0A0B3AJT3-F1
#
_entry.id   AF-A0A0B3AJT3-F1
#
_cell.length_a   1.000
_cell.length_b   1.000
_cell.length_c   1.000
_cell.angle_alpha   90.00
_cell.angle_beta   90.00
_cell.angle_gamma   90.00
#
_symmetry.space_group_name_H-M   'P 1'
#
loop_
_entity.id
_entity.type
_entity.pdbx_description
1 polymer ?
#
loop_
_entity_poly.entity_id
_entity_poly.type
_entity_poly.pdbx_seq_one_letter_code
_entity_poly.pdbx_strand_id
1 'polypeptide(L)'
;MGFLDIFRAKEKRYSLSEAMRIIEKELERLDTENLEQANRDAMRVESEIRQLLILIDEFSRKPTPELGKSSENVKERFCLLSRKQLISLGTPDKSRPHDFLRAVSMTLDALGGLTQRQVLHINFFFKEDFKPVGKKINEISSIISGGAGVTDHHKAVEMNMKLASMQNKKKLTENSIAACEAELRNSEGRSVPGLPRHPDTNSLNAVESKVSSKKQEIDSFLSVQKTLKKYLYVSEVREPVVELYIESPSSALIADENLSVLEHLSRAAELARGGKIENDRKLEIIVNAAPYLRKSREELAGLLKNLELEKKKYFDELELFENSIKERAGMLSDRENKMKTLEKTVKSEKEELDAVSRGIDRTSAELLLLVSRILDANVIL
;
A
#
# COMPACT_ATOMS: atom_id res chain seq x y z
N MET A 1 -22.93 -22.84 -68.05
CA MET A 1 -23.52 -22.56 -66.72
C MET A 1 -23.39 -23.84 -65.91
N GLY A 2 -22.38 -23.91 -65.04
CA GLY A 2 -21.92 -25.17 -64.43
C GLY A 2 -22.57 -25.45 -63.08
N PHE A 3 -22.87 -26.74 -62.84
CA PHE A 3 -23.45 -27.33 -61.62
C PHE A 3 -22.67 -27.11 -60.30
N LEU A 4 -21.58 -26.33 -60.33
CA LEU A 4 -20.72 -26.03 -59.17
C LEU A 4 -21.09 -24.73 -58.43
N ASP A 5 -21.98 -23.89 -58.99
CA ASP A 5 -22.41 -22.65 -58.33
C ASP A 5 -23.47 -22.88 -57.23
N ILE A 6 -23.95 -24.10 -57.04
CA ILE A 6 -24.99 -24.46 -56.05
C ILE A 6 -24.38 -24.73 -54.64
N PHE A 7 -23.06 -24.93 -54.53
CA PHE A 7 -22.38 -25.20 -53.25
C PHE A 7 -21.51 -24.05 -52.71
N ARG A 8 -21.60 -22.84 -53.29
CA ARG A 8 -21.16 -21.61 -52.60
C ARG A 8 -22.35 -20.99 -51.87
N ALA A 9 -22.90 -21.69 -50.89
CA ALA A 9 -23.61 -20.99 -49.83
C ALA A 9 -22.57 -20.01 -49.25
N LYS A 10 -22.75 -18.70 -49.49
CA LYS A 10 -21.91 -17.66 -48.87
C LYS A 10 -21.92 -17.94 -47.38
N GLU A 11 -20.79 -18.40 -46.82
CA GLU A 11 -20.59 -18.43 -45.37
C GLU A 11 -21.04 -17.08 -44.84
N LYS A 12 -22.06 -17.09 -43.97
CA LYS A 12 -22.48 -15.86 -43.29
C LYS A 12 -21.28 -15.42 -42.46
N ARG A 13 -20.81 -14.19 -42.71
CA ARG A 13 -19.70 -13.58 -41.98
C ARG A 13 -20.23 -12.38 -41.24
N TYR A 14 -20.02 -12.36 -39.93
CA TYR A 14 -20.43 -11.28 -39.05
C TYR A 14 -19.21 -10.71 -38.33
N SER A 15 -19.19 -9.39 -38.11
CA SER A 15 -18.30 -8.86 -37.06
C SER A 15 -18.81 -9.32 -35.70
N LEU A 16 -17.93 -9.38 -34.69
CA LEU A 16 -18.34 -9.73 -33.33
C LEU A 16 -19.45 -8.81 -32.81
N SER A 17 -19.39 -7.51 -33.13
CA SER A 17 -20.42 -6.54 -32.72
C SER A 17 -21.79 -6.81 -33.36
N GLU A 18 -21.82 -7.16 -34.64
CA GLU A 18 -23.05 -7.50 -35.35
C GLU A 18 -23.61 -8.85 -34.88
N ALA A 19 -22.72 -9.83 -34.67
CA ALA A 19 -23.07 -11.15 -34.17
C ALA A 19 -23.66 -11.09 -32.75
N MET A 20 -23.05 -10.31 -31.85
CA MET A 20 -23.58 -10.10 -30.50
C MET A 20 -24.95 -9.42 -30.52
N ARG A 21 -25.17 -8.44 -31.42
CA ARG A 21 -26.49 -7.81 -31.56
C ARG A 21 -27.57 -8.78 -32.05
N ILE A 22 -27.21 -9.72 -32.93
CA ILE A 22 -28.11 -10.79 -33.37
C ILE A 22 -28.43 -11.72 -32.20
N ILE A 23 -27.40 -12.16 -31.46
CA ILE A 23 -27.55 -13.03 -30.28
C ILE A 23 -28.39 -12.37 -29.19
N GLU A 24 -28.19 -11.09 -28.89
CA GLU A 24 -28.98 -10.35 -27.90
C GLU A 24 -30.45 -10.27 -28.30
N LYS A 25 -30.73 -10.01 -29.58
CA LYS A 25 -32.11 -9.99 -30.11
C LYS A 25 -32.76 -11.38 -30.15
N GLU A 26 -31.99 -12.41 -30.47
CA GLU A 26 -32.43 -13.81 -30.36
C GLU A 26 -32.69 -14.17 -28.91
N LEU A 27 -31.83 -13.72 -27.98
CA LEU A 27 -31.98 -13.94 -26.54
C LEU A 27 -33.23 -13.26 -26.00
N GLU A 28 -33.50 -12.00 -26.35
CA GLU A 28 -34.73 -11.31 -25.94
C GLU A 28 -35.99 -12.04 -26.42
N ARG A 29 -35.97 -12.56 -27.65
CA ARG A 29 -37.07 -13.36 -28.20
C ARG A 29 -37.17 -14.74 -27.54
N LEU A 30 -36.03 -15.37 -27.28
CA LEU A 30 -35.97 -16.63 -26.55
C LEU A 30 -36.49 -16.41 -25.13
N ASP A 31 -36.15 -15.33 -24.43
CA ASP A 31 -36.60 -15.05 -23.07
C ASP A 31 -38.12 -14.86 -22.99
N THR A 32 -38.74 -14.24 -23.99
CA THR A 32 -40.21 -14.16 -24.06
C THR A 32 -40.87 -15.50 -24.39
N GLU A 33 -40.35 -16.24 -25.38
CA GLU A 33 -40.85 -17.58 -25.74
C GLU A 33 -40.59 -18.61 -24.61
N ASN A 34 -39.49 -18.47 -23.88
CA ASN A 34 -39.09 -19.28 -22.74
C ASN A 34 -39.93 -18.96 -21.52
N LEU A 35 -40.36 -17.72 -21.30
CA LEU A 35 -41.27 -17.40 -20.21
C LEU A 35 -42.64 -18.03 -20.45
N GLU A 36 -43.17 -17.97 -21.68
CA GLU A 36 -44.41 -18.64 -22.05
C GLU A 36 -44.28 -20.17 -21.98
N GLN A 37 -43.17 -20.72 -22.48
CA GLN A 37 -42.89 -22.15 -22.43
C GLN A 37 -42.68 -22.64 -21.00
N ALA A 38 -41.91 -21.92 -20.19
CA ALA A 38 -41.72 -22.21 -18.77
C ALA A 38 -43.03 -22.08 -18.00
N ASN A 39 -43.93 -21.16 -18.37
CA ASN A 39 -45.28 -21.11 -17.80
C ASN A 39 -46.11 -22.34 -18.18
N ARG A 40 -46.04 -22.79 -19.45
CA ARG A 40 -46.69 -24.04 -19.89
C ARG A 40 -46.13 -25.26 -19.16
N ASP A 41 -44.80 -25.34 -19.04
CA ASP A 41 -44.10 -26.43 -18.38
C ASP A 41 -44.32 -26.40 -16.88
N ALA A 42 -44.36 -25.23 -16.24
CA ALA A 42 -44.68 -25.09 -14.82
C ALA A 42 -46.10 -25.52 -14.50
N MET A 43 -47.09 -25.15 -15.32
CA MET A 43 -48.48 -25.62 -15.19
C MET A 43 -48.59 -27.13 -15.44
N ARG A 44 -47.85 -27.65 -16.43
CA ARG A 44 -47.79 -29.09 -16.69
C ARG A 44 -47.18 -29.84 -15.51
N VAL A 45 -46.02 -29.39 -15.02
CA VAL A 45 -45.33 -29.96 -13.86
C VAL A 45 -46.21 -29.94 -12.61
N GLU A 46 -46.96 -28.86 -12.37
CA GLU A 46 -47.93 -28.79 -11.26
C GLU A 46 -49.02 -29.87 -11.37
N SER A 47 -49.55 -30.10 -12.58
CA SER A 47 -50.50 -31.20 -12.83
C SER A 47 -49.86 -32.58 -12.60
N GLU A 48 -48.62 -32.78 -13.07
CA GLU A 48 -47.89 -34.03 -12.90
C GLU A 48 -47.54 -34.31 -11.42
N ILE A 49 -47.24 -33.27 -10.63
CA ILE A 49 -47.03 -33.37 -9.18
C ILE A 49 -48.30 -33.84 -8.47
N ARG A 50 -49.49 -33.36 -8.88
CA ARG A 50 -50.76 -33.84 -8.33
C ARG A 50 -50.97 -35.34 -8.62
N GLN A 51 -50.58 -35.80 -9.80
CA GLN A 51 -50.63 -37.23 -10.14
C GLN A 51 -49.60 -38.04 -9.33
N LEU A 52 -48.38 -37.52 -9.14
CA LEU A 52 -47.36 -38.12 -8.29
C LEU A 52 -47.84 -38.27 -6.83
N LEU A 53 -48.53 -37.26 -6.30
CA LEU A 53 -49.16 -37.33 -4.97
C LEU A 53 -50.18 -38.45 -4.85
N ILE A 54 -51.04 -38.64 -5.87
CA ILE A 54 -52.00 -39.76 -5.91
C ILE A 54 -51.27 -41.11 -5.90
N LEU A 55 -50.23 -41.26 -6.71
CA LEU A 55 -49.44 -42.50 -6.77
C LEU A 55 -48.72 -42.80 -5.44
N ILE A 56 -48.25 -41.77 -4.73
CA ILE A 56 -47.67 -41.91 -3.39
C ILE A 56 -48.73 -42.34 -2.37
N ASP A 57 -49.94 -41.78 -2.42
CA ASP A 57 -51.05 -42.17 -1.55
C ASP A 57 -51.52 -43.62 -1.82
N GLU A 58 -51.60 -44.02 -3.09
CA GLU A 58 -51.87 -45.41 -3.50
C GLU A 58 -50.78 -46.35 -2.99
N PHE A 59 -49.52 -45.99 -3.17
CA PHE A 59 -48.39 -46.75 -2.65
C PHE A 59 -48.47 -46.91 -1.13
N SER A 60 -48.84 -45.85 -0.40
CA SER A 60 -49.01 -45.87 1.05
C SER A 60 -50.09 -46.84 1.52
N ARG A 61 -51.18 -47.03 0.76
CA ARG A 61 -52.32 -47.89 1.16
C ARG A 61 -52.08 -49.38 0.89
N LYS A 62 -51.14 -49.71 0.00
CA LYS A 62 -50.84 -51.11 -0.31
C LYS A 62 -50.23 -51.83 0.91
N PRO A 63 -50.66 -53.05 1.23
CA PRO A 63 -50.11 -53.80 2.36
C PRO A 63 -48.61 -54.10 2.14
N THR A 64 -47.83 -54.08 3.21
CA THR A 64 -46.41 -54.44 3.16
C THR A 64 -46.27 -55.96 2.95
N PRO A 65 -45.51 -56.42 1.93
CA PRO A 65 -45.25 -57.85 1.75
C PRO A 65 -44.56 -58.45 2.98
N GLU A 66 -44.79 -59.73 3.28
CA GLU A 66 -44.26 -60.35 4.51
C GLU A 66 -42.72 -60.30 4.61
N LEU A 67 -42.03 -60.41 3.47
CA LEU A 67 -40.57 -60.29 3.37
C LEU A 67 -40.05 -58.86 3.60
N GLY A 68 -40.92 -57.85 3.57
CA GLY A 68 -40.60 -56.42 3.65
C GLY A 68 -41.04 -55.75 4.97
N LYS A 69 -41.51 -56.49 5.97
CA LYS A 69 -42.02 -55.93 7.26
C LYS A 69 -41.01 -55.01 7.95
N SER A 70 -39.71 -55.30 7.88
CA SER A 70 -38.64 -54.43 8.42
C SER A 70 -38.48 -53.09 7.69
N SER A 71 -39.13 -52.92 6.52
CA SER A 71 -39.07 -51.72 5.69
C SER A 71 -40.40 -50.94 5.67
N GLU A 72 -41.40 -51.37 6.44
CA GLU A 72 -42.69 -50.67 6.60
C GLU A 72 -42.50 -49.24 7.12
N ASN A 73 -41.72 -49.06 8.19
CA ASN A 73 -41.39 -47.74 8.72
C ASN A 73 -40.66 -46.84 7.71
N VAL A 74 -39.88 -47.42 6.80
CA VAL A 74 -39.16 -46.68 5.75
C VAL A 74 -40.15 -46.24 4.67
N LYS A 75 -41.09 -47.10 4.29
CA LYS A 75 -42.17 -46.80 3.35
C LYS A 75 -43.11 -45.71 3.90
N GLU A 76 -43.58 -45.84 5.13
CA GLU A 76 -44.46 -44.84 5.76
C GLU A 76 -43.77 -43.46 5.86
N ARG A 77 -42.51 -43.45 6.30
CA ARG A 77 -41.72 -42.22 6.38
C ARG A 77 -41.50 -41.59 5.01
N PHE A 78 -41.20 -42.38 3.99
CA PHE A 78 -41.08 -41.89 2.61
C PHE A 78 -42.39 -41.24 2.15
N CYS A 79 -43.52 -41.92 2.29
CA CYS A 79 -44.82 -41.41 1.84
C CYS A 79 -45.19 -40.11 2.56
N LEU A 80 -45.02 -40.06 3.88
CA LEU A 80 -45.34 -38.88 4.68
C LEU A 80 -44.47 -37.66 4.34
N LEU A 81 -43.15 -37.86 4.21
CA LEU A 81 -42.22 -36.77 3.88
C LEU A 81 -42.38 -36.30 2.44
N SER A 82 -42.48 -37.22 1.48
CA SER A 82 -42.69 -36.89 0.07
C SER A 82 -43.98 -36.09 -0.12
N ARG A 83 -45.05 -36.48 0.56
CA ARG A 83 -46.32 -35.72 0.55
C ARG A 83 -46.16 -34.31 1.07
N LYS A 84 -45.49 -34.14 2.23
CA LYS A 84 -45.25 -32.81 2.81
C LYS A 84 -44.42 -31.92 1.89
N GLN A 85 -43.36 -32.47 1.31
CA GLN A 85 -42.47 -31.76 0.38
C GLN A 85 -43.20 -31.34 -0.90
N LEU A 86 -43.93 -32.26 -1.54
CA LEU A 86 -44.66 -31.96 -2.78
C LEU A 86 -45.80 -30.96 -2.57
N ILE A 87 -46.53 -31.03 -1.46
CA ILE A 87 -47.58 -30.04 -1.14
C ILE A 87 -46.96 -28.65 -0.89
N SER A 88 -45.77 -28.58 -0.28
CA SER A 88 -45.11 -27.31 0.04
C SER A 88 -44.61 -26.52 -1.18
N LEU A 89 -44.53 -27.16 -2.35
CA LEU A 89 -44.16 -26.48 -3.61
C LEU A 89 -45.22 -25.48 -4.09
N GLY A 90 -46.48 -25.63 -3.64
CA GLY A 90 -47.56 -24.71 -3.99
C GLY A 90 -47.90 -24.71 -5.49
N THR A 91 -48.42 -23.57 -5.98
CA THR A 91 -48.77 -23.35 -7.38
C THR A 91 -47.75 -22.43 -8.07
N PRO A 92 -47.47 -22.61 -9.36
CA PRO A 92 -46.51 -21.76 -10.07
C PRO A 92 -46.98 -20.31 -10.18
N ASP A 93 -46.07 -19.38 -9.89
CA ASP A 93 -46.28 -17.95 -10.16
C ASP A 93 -46.02 -17.68 -11.65
N LYS A 94 -47.01 -17.07 -12.33
CA LYS A 94 -46.93 -16.74 -13.76
C LYS A 94 -45.82 -15.75 -14.10
N SER A 95 -45.41 -14.93 -13.14
CA SER A 95 -44.32 -13.96 -13.31
C SER A 95 -42.94 -14.58 -13.12
N ARG A 96 -42.85 -15.77 -12.48
CA ARG A 96 -41.59 -16.44 -12.14
C ARG A 96 -41.69 -17.98 -12.25
N PRO A 97 -42.04 -18.52 -13.43
CA PRO A 97 -42.21 -19.97 -13.60
C PRO A 97 -40.89 -20.76 -13.39
N HIS A 98 -39.74 -20.16 -13.67
CA HIS A 98 -38.44 -20.80 -13.50
C HIS A 98 -38.07 -21.07 -12.03
N ASP A 99 -38.50 -20.21 -11.10
CA ASP A 99 -38.26 -20.41 -9.67
C ASP A 99 -39.04 -21.63 -9.16
N PHE A 100 -40.28 -21.79 -9.63
CA PHE A 100 -41.09 -22.97 -9.36
C PHE A 100 -40.46 -24.24 -9.93
N LEU A 101 -40.08 -24.25 -11.22
CA LEU A 101 -39.45 -25.42 -11.86
C LEU A 101 -38.15 -25.84 -11.16
N ARG A 102 -37.34 -24.87 -10.71
CA ARG A 102 -36.12 -25.12 -9.93
C ARG A 102 -36.44 -25.74 -8.58
N ALA A 103 -37.42 -25.20 -7.85
CA ALA A 103 -37.84 -25.74 -6.56
C ALA A 103 -38.36 -27.17 -6.68
N VAL A 104 -39.11 -27.48 -7.74
CA VAL A 104 -39.57 -28.84 -8.05
C VAL A 104 -38.39 -29.77 -8.29
N SER A 105 -37.43 -29.40 -9.14
CA SER A 105 -36.25 -30.23 -9.43
C SER A 105 -35.50 -30.60 -8.15
N MET A 106 -35.18 -29.61 -7.32
CA MET A 106 -34.49 -29.82 -6.05
C MET A 106 -35.29 -30.70 -5.09
N THR A 107 -36.62 -30.59 -5.11
CA THR A 107 -37.49 -31.38 -4.25
C THR A 107 -37.61 -32.84 -4.72
N LEU A 108 -37.61 -33.08 -6.03
CA LEU A 108 -37.61 -34.44 -6.59
C LEU A 108 -36.30 -35.17 -6.32
N ASP A 109 -35.15 -34.46 -6.41
CA ASP A 109 -33.84 -35.03 -6.11
C ASP A 109 -33.70 -35.46 -4.63
N ALA A 110 -34.41 -34.79 -3.74
CA ALA A 110 -34.41 -35.04 -2.29
C ALA A 110 -35.72 -35.67 -1.76
N LEU A 111 -36.54 -36.25 -2.64
CA LEU A 111 -37.90 -36.67 -2.32
C LEU A 111 -37.93 -37.77 -1.25
N GLY A 112 -38.70 -37.52 -0.20
CA GLY A 112 -38.86 -38.43 0.94
C GLY A 112 -37.65 -38.54 1.86
N GLY A 113 -36.57 -37.80 1.60
CA GLY A 113 -35.38 -37.73 2.46
C GLY A 113 -34.70 -39.08 2.69
N LEU A 114 -34.78 -39.99 1.72
CA LEU A 114 -34.21 -41.33 1.84
C LEU A 114 -32.70 -41.31 1.62
N THR A 115 -31.99 -42.02 2.49
CA THR A 115 -30.58 -42.36 2.23
C THR A 115 -30.49 -43.34 1.05
N GLN A 116 -29.35 -43.38 0.36
CA GLN A 116 -29.11 -44.33 -0.75
C GLN A 116 -29.42 -45.79 -0.36
N ARG A 117 -29.10 -46.18 0.88
CA ARG A 117 -29.42 -47.52 1.41
C ARG A 117 -30.93 -47.76 1.52
N GLN A 118 -31.70 -46.76 1.93
CA GLN A 118 -33.16 -46.86 2.03
C GLN A 118 -33.84 -46.86 0.66
N VAL A 119 -33.30 -46.13 -0.32
CA VAL A 119 -33.76 -46.18 -1.72
C VAL A 119 -33.60 -47.59 -2.30
N LEU A 120 -32.44 -48.24 -2.06
CA LEU A 120 -32.22 -49.63 -2.45
C LEU A 120 -33.20 -50.59 -1.77
N HIS A 121 -33.48 -50.39 -0.48
CA HIS A 121 -34.48 -51.19 0.25
C HIS A 121 -35.88 -51.05 -0.36
N ILE A 122 -36.32 -49.82 -0.69
CA ILE A 122 -37.64 -49.62 -1.32
C ILE A 122 -37.69 -50.27 -2.70
N ASN A 123 -36.65 -50.07 -3.52
CA ASN A 123 -36.56 -50.62 -4.86
C ASN A 123 -36.42 -52.16 -4.89
N PHE A 124 -36.02 -52.79 -3.79
CA PHE A 124 -35.92 -54.25 -3.70
C PHE A 124 -37.23 -54.89 -3.24
N PHE A 125 -37.81 -54.41 -2.13
CA PHE A 125 -38.99 -55.02 -1.52
C PHE A 125 -40.32 -54.55 -2.11
N PHE A 126 -40.36 -53.34 -2.70
CA PHE A 126 -41.56 -52.71 -3.21
C PHE A 126 -41.46 -52.36 -4.69
N LYS A 127 -40.54 -53.01 -5.42
CA LYS A 127 -40.17 -52.66 -6.80
C LYS A 127 -41.38 -52.45 -7.72
N GLU A 128 -42.30 -53.41 -7.75
CA GLU A 128 -43.46 -53.37 -8.65
C GLU A 128 -44.48 -52.31 -8.23
N ASP A 129 -44.64 -52.09 -6.92
CA ASP A 129 -45.56 -51.10 -6.38
C ASP A 129 -45.02 -49.66 -6.46
N PHE A 130 -43.70 -49.49 -6.43
CA PHE A 130 -43.01 -48.20 -6.48
C PHE A 130 -42.67 -47.75 -7.93
N LYS A 131 -42.65 -48.68 -8.88
CA LYS A 131 -42.37 -48.41 -10.31
C LYS A 131 -43.21 -47.28 -10.91
N PRO A 132 -44.53 -47.14 -10.62
CA PRO A 132 -45.31 -46.01 -11.11
C PRO A 132 -44.81 -44.65 -10.58
N VAL A 133 -44.45 -44.58 -9.30
CA VAL A 133 -43.90 -43.37 -8.65
C VAL A 133 -42.58 -42.98 -9.31
N GLY A 134 -41.65 -43.93 -9.47
CA GLY A 134 -40.35 -43.69 -10.11
C GLY A 134 -40.46 -43.26 -11.58
N LYS A 135 -41.39 -43.86 -12.35
CA LYS A 135 -41.68 -43.40 -13.72
C LYS A 135 -42.16 -41.96 -13.75
N LYS A 136 -43.05 -41.59 -12.84
CA LYS A 136 -43.63 -40.24 -12.78
C LYS A 136 -42.62 -39.17 -12.39
N ILE A 137 -41.70 -39.48 -11.47
CA ILE A 137 -40.57 -38.61 -11.15
C ILE A 137 -39.73 -38.33 -12.40
N ASN A 138 -39.39 -39.38 -13.17
CA ASN A 138 -38.60 -39.22 -14.39
C ASN A 138 -39.35 -38.43 -15.49
N GLU A 139 -40.67 -38.61 -15.60
CA GLU A 139 -41.51 -37.81 -16.50
C GLU A 139 -41.46 -36.32 -16.15
N ILE A 140 -41.59 -35.98 -14.86
CA ILE A 140 -41.48 -34.60 -14.38
C ILE A 140 -40.08 -34.03 -14.64
N SER A 141 -39.02 -34.77 -14.29
CA SER A 141 -37.63 -34.35 -14.53
C SER A 141 -37.33 -34.16 -16.02
N SER A 142 -37.91 -34.98 -16.90
CA SER A 142 -37.76 -34.83 -18.35
C SER A 142 -38.44 -33.56 -18.88
N ILE A 143 -39.57 -33.14 -18.30
CA ILE A 143 -40.22 -31.87 -18.65
C ILE A 143 -39.33 -30.69 -18.24
N ILE A 144 -38.74 -30.74 -17.05
CA ILE A 144 -37.83 -29.70 -16.53
C ILE A 144 -36.54 -29.60 -17.38
N SER A 145 -36.03 -30.73 -17.87
CA SER A 145 -34.76 -30.81 -18.60
C SER A 145 -34.84 -30.41 -20.09
N GLY A 146 -36.04 -30.30 -20.66
CA GLY A 146 -36.27 -30.00 -22.08
C GLY A 146 -35.93 -28.57 -22.53
N GLY A 147 -35.54 -27.67 -21.63
CA GLY A 147 -35.28 -26.24 -21.90
C GLY A 147 -33.81 -25.85 -22.19
N ALA A 148 -32.95 -26.77 -22.61
CA ALA A 148 -31.48 -26.55 -22.65
C ALA A 148 -30.95 -25.60 -23.75
N GLY A 149 -31.78 -25.14 -24.71
CA GLY A 149 -31.38 -24.21 -25.77
C GLY A 149 -31.06 -22.77 -25.28
N VAL A 150 -31.29 -22.50 -24.00
CA VAL A 150 -31.28 -21.16 -23.40
C VAL A 150 -29.91 -20.78 -22.79
N THR A 151 -28.96 -21.71 -22.71
CA THR A 151 -27.71 -21.52 -21.93
C THR A 151 -26.54 -20.90 -22.71
N ASP A 152 -26.41 -21.17 -24.01
CA ASP A 152 -25.24 -20.71 -24.79
C ASP A 152 -25.34 -19.22 -25.18
N HIS A 153 -26.52 -18.71 -25.55
CA HIS A 153 -26.75 -17.27 -25.80
C HIS A 153 -26.49 -16.41 -24.56
N HIS A 154 -27.00 -16.83 -23.39
CA HIS A 154 -26.74 -16.17 -22.11
C HIS A 154 -25.24 -16.16 -21.77
N LYS A 155 -24.57 -17.30 -21.96
CA LYS A 155 -23.13 -17.41 -21.74
C LYS A 155 -22.34 -16.50 -22.67
N ALA A 156 -22.76 -16.34 -23.93
CA ALA A 156 -22.13 -15.42 -24.87
C ALA A 156 -22.28 -13.96 -24.43
N VAL A 157 -23.47 -13.55 -23.97
CA VAL A 157 -23.71 -12.19 -23.43
C VAL A 157 -22.90 -11.95 -22.16
N GLU A 158 -22.87 -12.90 -21.23
CA GLU A 158 -22.06 -12.81 -20.00
C GLU A 158 -20.57 -12.69 -20.31
N MET A 159 -20.05 -13.51 -21.23
CA MET A 159 -18.66 -13.45 -21.69
C MET A 159 -18.34 -12.10 -22.36
N ASN A 160 -19.26 -11.54 -23.15
CA ASN A 160 -19.09 -10.22 -23.76
C ASN A 160 -19.03 -9.11 -22.70
N MET A 161 -19.91 -9.14 -21.69
CA MET A 161 -19.86 -8.19 -20.57
C MET A 161 -18.58 -8.31 -19.75
N LYS A 162 -18.13 -9.55 -19.48
CA LYS A 162 -16.86 -9.82 -18.80
C LYS A 162 -15.68 -9.26 -19.60
N LEU A 163 -15.67 -9.43 -20.91
CA LEU A 163 -14.63 -8.92 -21.79
C LEU A 163 -14.57 -7.37 -21.77
N ALA A 164 -15.72 -6.70 -21.81
CA ALA A 164 -15.80 -5.24 -21.66
C ALA A 164 -15.26 -4.77 -20.29
N SER A 165 -15.58 -5.48 -19.20
CA SER A 165 -15.04 -5.20 -17.86
C SER A 165 -13.51 -5.34 -17.82
N MET A 166 -12.96 -6.40 -18.42
CA MET A 166 -11.52 -6.61 -18.50
C MET A 166 -10.82 -5.55 -19.37
N GLN A 167 -11.42 -5.11 -20.47
CA GLN A 167 -10.89 -4.01 -21.29
C GLN A 167 -10.84 -2.68 -20.53
N ASN A 168 -11.86 -2.39 -19.72
CA ASN A 168 -11.84 -1.21 -18.84
C ASN A 168 -10.73 -1.32 -17.80
N LYS A 169 -10.57 -2.50 -17.17
CA LYS A 169 -9.46 -2.76 -16.24
C LYS A 169 -8.10 -2.54 -16.91
N LYS A 170 -7.91 -3.06 -18.13
CA LYS A 170 -6.69 -2.85 -18.94
C LYS A 170 -6.36 -1.36 -19.09
N LYS A 171 -7.33 -0.55 -19.52
CA LYS A 171 -7.14 0.92 -19.68
C LYS A 171 -6.79 1.62 -18.37
N LEU A 172 -7.42 1.23 -17.26
CA LEU A 172 -7.10 1.79 -15.95
C LEU A 172 -5.66 1.50 -15.54
N THR A 173 -5.20 0.26 -15.74
CA THR A 173 -3.82 -0.14 -15.47
C THR A 173 -2.83 0.59 -16.38
N GLU A 174 -3.12 0.74 -17.68
CA GLU A 174 -2.30 1.51 -18.62
C GLU A 174 -2.14 2.98 -18.18
N ASN A 175 -3.23 3.61 -17.75
CA ASN A 175 -3.21 4.99 -17.25
C ASN A 175 -2.41 5.12 -15.96
N SER A 176 -2.50 4.14 -15.05
CA SER A 176 -1.74 4.11 -13.80
C SER A 176 -0.24 4.00 -14.06
N ILE A 177 0.17 3.10 -14.98
CA ILE A 177 1.56 2.96 -15.40
C ILE A 177 2.06 4.27 -15.99
N ALA A 178 1.30 4.90 -16.90
CA ALA A 178 1.69 6.16 -17.53
C ALA A 178 1.85 7.30 -16.51
N ALA A 179 0.97 7.38 -15.51
CA ALA A 179 1.08 8.35 -14.43
C ALA A 179 2.33 8.12 -13.57
N CYS A 180 2.61 6.87 -13.19
CA CYS A 180 3.79 6.51 -12.41
C CYS A 180 5.10 6.78 -13.19
N GLU A 181 5.15 6.43 -14.48
CA GLU A 181 6.31 6.72 -15.34
C GLU A 181 6.53 8.22 -15.54
N ALA A 182 5.45 9.01 -15.65
CA ALA A 182 5.54 10.47 -15.70
C ALA A 182 6.08 11.04 -14.38
N GLU A 183 5.65 10.51 -13.22
CA GLU A 183 6.22 10.88 -11.93
C GLU A 183 7.70 10.52 -11.81
N LEU A 184 8.12 9.35 -12.30
CA LEU A 184 9.53 8.96 -12.33
C LEU A 184 10.37 9.96 -13.15
N ARG A 185 9.94 10.30 -14.37
CA ARG A 185 10.64 11.30 -15.21
C ARG A 185 10.69 12.69 -14.56
N ASN A 186 9.58 13.12 -13.95
CA ASN A 186 9.54 14.40 -13.23
C ASN A 186 10.44 14.40 -11.99
N SER A 187 10.56 13.24 -11.33
CA SER A 187 11.43 13.11 -10.17
C SER A 187 12.89 13.25 -10.56
N GLU A 188 13.34 12.69 -11.69
CA GLU A 188 14.69 12.84 -12.25
C GLU A 188 15.06 14.31 -12.53
N GLY A 189 14.10 15.11 -13.01
CA GLY A 189 14.33 16.51 -13.42
C GLY A 189 14.35 17.56 -12.30
N ARG A 190 13.98 17.23 -11.05
CA ARG A 190 14.01 18.22 -9.96
C ARG A 190 15.45 18.51 -9.51
N SER A 191 15.90 19.75 -9.65
CA SER A 191 17.18 20.20 -9.11
C SER A 191 17.13 20.21 -7.58
N VAL A 192 18.13 19.61 -6.94
CA VAL A 192 18.36 19.78 -5.50
C VAL A 192 18.99 21.15 -5.27
N PRO A 193 18.61 21.90 -4.22
CA PRO A 193 19.24 23.19 -3.90
C PRO A 193 20.77 23.07 -3.87
N GLY A 194 21.46 24.07 -4.42
CA GLY A 194 22.91 24.14 -4.37
C GLY A 194 23.40 24.22 -2.93
N LEU A 195 24.52 23.56 -2.62
CA LEU A 195 25.16 23.73 -1.32
C LEU A 195 25.70 25.16 -1.18
N PRO A 196 25.65 25.76 0.02
CA PRO A 196 26.39 26.98 0.28
C PRO A 196 27.88 26.76 0.06
N ARG A 197 28.63 27.85 -0.15
CA ARG A 197 30.07 27.78 -0.38
C ARG A 197 30.74 27.15 0.85
N HIS A 198 31.57 26.14 0.64
CA HIS A 198 32.35 25.51 1.72
C HIS A 198 33.24 26.58 2.39
N PRO A 199 33.22 26.71 3.72
CA PRO A 199 34.10 27.64 4.42
C PRO A 199 35.57 27.27 4.19
N ASP A 200 36.46 28.23 4.02
CA ASP A 200 37.88 27.92 3.80
C ASP A 200 38.52 27.39 5.09
N THR A 201 38.69 26.07 5.18
CA THR A 201 39.32 25.39 6.32
C THR A 201 40.78 25.79 6.51
N ASN A 202 41.47 26.25 5.47
CA ASN A 202 42.83 26.76 5.60
C ASN A 202 42.83 28.11 6.31
N SER A 203 41.88 28.99 5.97
CA SER A 203 41.69 30.26 6.65
C SER A 203 41.28 30.07 8.12
N LEU A 204 40.40 29.11 8.42
CA LEU A 204 40.05 28.76 9.80
C LEU A 204 41.27 28.27 10.60
N ASN A 205 42.02 27.30 10.07
CA ASN A 205 43.22 26.78 10.72
C ASN A 205 44.29 27.87 10.93
N ALA A 206 44.42 28.80 9.98
CA ALA A 206 45.31 29.94 10.13
C ALA A 206 44.85 30.90 11.24
N VAL A 207 43.54 31.16 11.36
CA VAL A 207 42.98 31.98 12.45
C VAL A 207 43.14 31.26 13.79
N GLU A 208 42.88 29.95 13.87
CA GLU A 208 43.12 29.16 15.09
C GLU A 208 44.59 29.19 15.52
N SER A 209 45.52 29.04 14.57
CA SER A 209 46.95 29.14 14.85
C SER A 209 47.33 30.54 15.34
N LYS A 210 46.73 31.61 14.79
CA LYS A 210 46.94 32.99 15.27
C LYS A 210 46.38 33.19 16.68
N VAL A 211 45.18 32.68 16.97
CA VAL A 211 44.58 32.72 18.31
C VAL A 211 45.48 31.98 19.31
N SER A 212 45.92 30.76 18.96
CA SER A 212 46.80 29.95 19.83
C SER A 212 48.15 30.63 20.06
N SER A 213 48.77 31.18 19.01
CA SER A 213 50.03 31.92 19.11
C SER A 213 49.88 33.16 19.99
N LYS A 214 48.78 33.91 19.84
CA LYS A 214 48.51 35.10 20.67
C LYS A 214 48.19 34.75 22.12
N LYS A 215 47.49 33.64 22.38
CA LYS A 215 47.33 33.09 23.74
C LYS A 215 48.68 32.74 24.36
N GLN A 216 49.54 32.04 23.62
CA GLN A 216 50.90 31.73 24.07
C GLN A 216 51.75 32.98 24.32
N GLU A 217 51.63 34.02 23.49
CA GLU A 217 52.33 35.29 23.67
C GLU A 217 51.85 35.99 24.95
N ILE A 218 50.53 36.06 25.18
CA ILE A 218 49.92 36.56 26.42
C ILE A 218 50.39 35.73 27.62
N ASP A 219 50.41 34.41 27.49
CA ASP A 219 50.88 33.50 28.52
C ASP A 219 52.40 33.65 28.75
N SER A 220 53.20 34.08 27.76
CA SER A 220 54.64 34.34 27.96
C SER A 220 54.92 35.56 28.84
N PHE A 221 54.01 36.55 28.84
CA PHE A 221 54.04 37.67 29.78
C PHE A 221 53.80 37.23 31.25
N LEU A 222 53.38 35.99 31.51
CA LEU A 222 53.29 35.39 32.87
C LEU A 222 54.60 35.49 33.64
N SER A 223 55.77 35.37 33.00
CA SER A 223 57.04 35.35 33.71
C SER A 223 57.30 36.71 34.40
N VAL A 224 56.94 37.80 33.73
CA VAL A 224 57.01 39.17 34.22
C VAL A 224 55.94 39.40 35.29
N GLN A 225 54.70 38.93 35.08
CA GLN A 225 53.59 39.08 36.03
C GLN A 225 53.70 38.21 37.30
N LYS A 226 54.23 36.99 37.21
CA LYS A 226 54.56 36.14 38.37
C LYS A 226 55.69 36.74 39.21
N THR A 227 56.66 37.38 38.55
CA THR A 227 57.72 38.12 39.23
C THR A 227 57.15 39.33 39.96
N LEU A 228 56.25 40.09 39.31
CA LEU A 228 55.46 41.17 39.91
C LEU A 228 54.66 40.73 41.15
N LYS A 229 54.00 39.57 41.07
CA LYS A 229 53.23 38.96 42.16
C LYS A 229 54.07 38.69 43.40
N LYS A 230 55.35 38.30 43.25
CA LYS A 230 56.27 38.08 44.38
C LYS A 230 56.48 39.34 45.23
N TYR A 231 56.37 40.53 44.64
CA TYR A 231 56.51 41.81 45.34
C TYR A 231 55.18 42.34 45.93
N LEU A 232 54.03 41.93 45.40
CA LEU A 232 52.70 42.25 45.94
C LEU A 232 52.32 41.43 47.19
N TYR A 233 53.02 40.34 47.48
CA TYR A 233 52.79 39.48 48.67
C TYR A 233 53.17 40.13 50.02
N VAL A 234 53.59 41.39 50.02
CA VAL A 234 53.83 42.17 51.24
C VAL A 234 52.55 42.94 51.61
N SER A 235 51.47 42.21 51.98
CA SER A 235 50.30 42.60 52.81
C SER A 235 48.95 41.99 52.34
N GLU A 236 47.99 41.96 53.28
CA GLU A 236 46.85 41.05 53.42
C GLU A 236 45.60 41.39 52.56
N VAL A 237 45.55 41.05 51.27
CA VAL A 237 44.26 40.83 50.57
C VAL A 237 44.46 39.84 49.41
N ARG A 238 43.79 38.69 49.43
CA ARG A 238 43.69 37.80 48.25
C ARG A 238 42.57 38.32 47.35
N GLU A 239 42.92 38.84 46.17
CA GLU A 239 41.93 39.25 45.16
C GLU A 239 41.59 38.11 44.17
N PRO A 240 40.30 37.85 43.89
CA PRO A 240 39.82 36.82 42.95
C PRO A 240 40.40 36.95 41.52
N VAL A 241 40.69 38.17 41.09
CA VAL A 241 41.30 38.45 39.76
C VAL A 241 42.69 37.82 39.67
N VAL A 242 43.47 37.85 40.76
CA VAL A 242 44.83 37.28 40.81
C VAL A 242 44.81 35.75 40.74
N GLU A 243 43.75 35.11 41.23
CA GLU A 243 43.56 33.65 41.11
C GLU A 243 43.19 33.25 39.68
N LEU A 244 42.32 34.01 39.01
CA LEU A 244 42.01 33.81 37.58
C LEU A 244 43.27 33.90 36.69
N TYR A 245 44.18 34.82 37.00
CA TYR A 245 45.47 34.95 36.29
C TYR A 245 46.43 33.77 36.48
N ILE A 246 46.27 32.98 37.55
CA ILE A 246 47.07 31.77 37.78
C ILE A 246 46.55 30.63 36.92
N GLU A 247 45.23 30.50 36.84
CA GLU A 247 44.55 29.40 36.16
C GLU A 247 44.54 29.58 34.64
N SER A 248 44.21 30.78 34.16
CA SER A 248 44.18 31.12 32.75
C SER A 248 44.43 32.62 32.55
N PRO A 249 45.69 33.04 32.28
CA PRO A 249 46.05 34.44 32.09
C PRO A 249 45.30 35.08 30.93
N SER A 250 45.06 34.32 29.86
CA SER A 250 44.29 34.77 28.71
C SER A 250 42.80 34.97 29.03
N SER A 251 42.20 34.15 29.89
CA SER A 251 40.82 34.38 30.39
C SER A 251 40.74 35.52 31.41
N ALA A 252 41.74 35.64 32.29
CA ALA A 252 41.84 36.73 33.25
C ALA A 252 42.06 38.09 32.57
N LEU A 253 42.81 38.13 31.46
CA LEU A 253 43.03 39.33 30.66
C LEU A 253 41.72 39.94 30.13
N ILE A 254 40.75 39.09 29.79
CA ILE A 254 39.42 39.45 29.27
C ILE A 254 38.52 39.92 30.42
N ALA A 255 38.69 39.37 31.62
CA ALA A 255 37.91 39.71 32.82
C ALA A 255 38.44 40.96 33.56
N ASP A 256 39.74 41.27 33.43
CA ASP A 256 40.44 42.36 34.11
C ASP A 256 40.33 43.68 33.33
N GLU A 257 39.09 44.11 33.05
CA GLU A 257 38.76 45.43 32.47
C GLU A 257 39.05 46.59 33.45
N ASN A 258 39.24 46.31 34.74
CA ASN A 258 39.40 47.31 35.80
C ASN A 258 40.72 47.16 36.58
N LEU A 259 41.83 47.50 35.93
CA LEU A 259 43.01 48.23 36.44
C LEU A 259 43.70 47.93 37.79
N SER A 260 43.22 47.01 38.62
CA SER A 260 43.66 46.84 40.02
C SER A 260 45.17 46.64 40.11
N VAL A 261 45.73 45.78 39.24
CA VAL A 261 47.14 45.37 39.33
C VAL A 261 48.12 46.53 39.14
N LEU A 262 47.85 47.49 38.25
CA LEU A 262 48.76 48.62 37.98
C LEU A 262 48.71 49.71 39.05
N GLU A 263 47.52 49.90 39.64
CA GLU A 263 47.32 50.81 40.75
C GLU A 263 48.08 50.30 41.99
N HIS A 264 48.02 48.99 42.26
CA HIS A 264 48.78 48.35 43.33
C HIS A 264 50.30 48.45 43.13
N LEU A 265 50.79 48.40 41.89
CA LEU A 265 52.22 48.50 41.59
C LEU A 265 52.76 49.93 41.68
N SER A 266 51.97 50.91 41.23
CA SER A 266 52.30 52.33 41.45
C SER A 266 52.38 52.64 42.94
N ARG A 267 51.43 52.09 43.73
CA ARG A 267 51.41 52.24 45.19
C ARG A 267 52.59 51.54 45.88
N ALA A 268 52.99 50.36 45.41
CA ALA A 268 54.19 49.68 45.91
C ALA A 268 55.47 50.49 45.60
N ALA A 269 55.57 51.09 44.41
CA ALA A 269 56.70 51.95 44.04
C ALA A 269 56.78 53.23 44.89
N GLU A 270 55.64 53.81 45.25
CA GLU A 270 55.55 54.95 46.16
C GLU A 270 55.99 54.57 47.58
N LEU A 271 55.57 53.39 48.06
CA LEU A 271 55.99 52.86 49.36
C LEU A 271 57.50 52.57 49.40
N ALA A 272 58.09 52.09 48.29
CA ALA A 272 59.53 51.88 48.15
C ALA A 272 60.32 53.20 48.14
N ARG A 273 59.85 54.20 47.39
CA ARG A 273 60.43 55.56 47.38
C ARG A 273 60.32 56.25 48.74
N GLY A 274 59.27 55.95 49.50
CA GLY A 274 59.09 56.40 50.89
C GLY A 274 59.89 55.63 51.93
N GLY A 275 60.74 54.67 51.53
CA GLY A 275 61.60 53.88 52.43
C GLY A 275 60.84 52.87 53.31
N LYS A 276 59.56 52.64 53.06
CA LYS A 276 58.71 51.72 53.84
C LYS A 276 58.89 50.26 53.42
N ILE A 277 59.42 50.03 52.23
CA ILE A 277 59.83 48.71 51.72
C ILE A 277 61.18 48.87 51.01
N GLU A 278 61.93 47.76 50.92
CA GLU A 278 63.28 47.74 50.34
C GLU A 278 63.25 48.15 48.85
N ASN A 279 64.05 49.16 48.48
CA ASN A 279 64.05 49.70 47.13
C ASN A 279 64.89 48.82 46.20
N ASP A 280 64.26 47.80 45.62
CA ASP A 280 64.87 46.93 44.63
C ASP A 280 64.85 47.61 43.25
N ARG A 281 66.02 47.75 42.62
CA ARG A 281 66.19 48.29 41.25
C ARG A 281 65.27 47.59 40.24
N LYS A 282 64.86 46.34 40.49
CA LYS A 282 63.90 45.60 39.66
C LYS A 282 62.48 46.16 39.74
N LEU A 283 62.02 46.62 40.91
CA LEU A 283 60.68 47.17 41.08
C LEU A 283 60.51 48.47 40.27
N GLU A 284 61.53 49.33 40.30
CA GLU A 284 61.54 50.60 39.58
C GLU A 284 61.57 50.40 38.05
N ILE A 285 62.36 49.42 37.57
CA ILE A 285 62.36 49.00 36.16
C ILE A 285 60.97 48.53 35.74
N ILE A 286 60.31 47.74 36.57
CA ILE A 286 59.00 47.18 36.26
C ILE A 286 57.91 48.25 36.26
N VAL A 287 57.91 49.16 37.23
CA VAL A 287 56.94 50.28 37.32
C VAL A 287 57.10 51.24 36.15
N ASN A 288 58.34 51.52 35.74
CA ASN A 288 58.62 52.34 34.55
C ASN A 288 58.23 51.63 33.24
N ALA A 289 58.32 50.30 33.18
CA ALA A 289 57.86 49.50 32.06
C ALA A 289 56.33 49.28 32.07
N ALA A 290 55.65 49.52 33.20
CA ALA A 290 54.25 49.16 33.41
C ALA A 290 53.27 49.85 32.44
N PRO A 291 53.41 51.15 32.09
CA PRO A 291 52.55 51.79 31.08
C PRO A 291 52.70 51.17 29.69
N TYR A 292 53.91 50.76 29.33
CA TYR A 292 54.20 50.10 28.05
C TYR A 292 53.64 48.68 28.01
N LEU A 293 53.80 47.93 29.11
CA LEU A 293 53.22 46.60 29.28
C LEU A 293 51.68 46.65 29.26
N ARG A 294 51.08 47.68 29.85
CA ARG A 294 49.64 47.92 29.80
C ARG A 294 49.14 48.16 28.39
N LYS A 295 49.79 49.07 27.65
CA LYS A 295 49.42 49.39 26.28
C LYS A 295 49.57 48.17 25.36
N SER A 296 50.69 47.46 25.47
CA SER A 296 50.92 46.21 24.73
C SER A 296 49.88 45.15 25.07
N ARG A 297 49.44 45.08 26.33
CA ARG A 297 48.39 44.18 26.79
C ARG A 297 47.02 44.54 26.22
N GLU A 298 46.62 45.82 26.26
CA GLU A 298 45.35 46.29 25.69
C GLU A 298 45.30 46.02 24.17
N GLU A 299 46.41 46.24 23.47
CA GLU A 299 46.56 45.91 22.05
C GLU A 299 46.43 44.40 21.78
N LEU A 300 47.07 43.55 22.60
CA LEU A 300 46.97 42.09 22.49
C LEU A 300 45.56 41.57 22.82
N ALA A 301 44.88 42.14 23.82
CA ALA A 301 43.51 41.79 24.19
C ALA A 301 42.53 42.15 23.07
N GLY A 302 42.67 43.34 22.48
CA GLY A 302 41.87 43.77 21.33
C GLY A 302 42.07 42.88 20.10
N LEU A 303 43.33 42.52 19.80
CA LEU A 303 43.66 41.58 18.72
C LEU A 303 43.08 40.18 18.96
N LEU A 304 43.21 39.66 20.19
CA LEU A 304 42.66 38.35 20.56
C LEU A 304 41.14 38.33 20.39
N LYS A 305 40.43 39.36 20.88
CA LYS A 305 38.98 39.49 20.74
C LYS A 305 38.54 39.50 19.28
N ASN A 306 39.26 40.22 18.42
CA ASN A 306 38.99 40.27 16.98
C ASN A 306 39.19 38.90 16.31
N LEU A 307 40.27 38.19 16.64
CA LEU A 307 40.55 36.86 16.11
C LEU A 307 39.57 35.80 16.62
N GLU A 308 39.12 35.89 17.88
CA GLU A 308 38.09 35.00 18.44
C GLU A 308 36.71 35.26 17.81
N LEU A 309 36.38 36.52 17.50
CA LEU A 309 35.18 36.86 16.71
C LEU A 309 35.26 36.33 15.27
N GLU A 310 36.43 36.45 14.63
CA GLU A 310 36.67 35.89 13.29
C GLU A 310 36.56 34.37 13.30
N LYS A 311 37.17 33.70 14.29
CA LYS A 311 37.03 32.26 14.52
C LYS A 311 35.55 31.87 14.63
N LYS A 312 34.78 32.57 15.48
CA LYS A 312 33.36 32.27 15.69
C LYS A 312 32.56 32.34 14.40
N LYS A 313 32.78 33.35 13.55
CA LYS A 313 32.12 33.46 12.23
C LYS A 313 32.36 32.24 11.35
N TYR A 314 33.59 31.73 11.30
CA TYR A 314 33.90 30.52 10.52
C TYR A 314 33.21 29.26 11.08
N PHE A 315 33.08 29.15 12.41
CA PHE A 315 32.33 28.04 13.02
C PHE A 315 30.83 28.12 12.70
N ASP A 316 30.23 29.32 12.78
CA ASP A 316 28.83 29.53 12.43
C ASP A 316 28.59 29.19 10.94
N GLU A 317 29.51 29.56 10.05
CA GLU A 317 29.47 29.19 8.62
C GLU A 317 29.61 27.68 8.39
N LEU A 318 30.47 27.00 9.15
CA LEU A 318 30.63 25.54 9.10
C LEU A 318 29.37 24.81 9.57
N GLU A 319 28.76 25.24 10.67
CA GLU A 319 27.54 24.65 11.18
C GLU A 319 26.39 24.77 10.18
N LEU A 320 26.24 25.94 9.54
CA LEU A 320 25.26 26.15 8.46
C LEU A 320 25.52 25.23 7.26
N PHE A 321 26.79 25.04 6.89
CA PHE A 321 27.18 24.14 5.80
C PHE A 321 26.89 22.67 6.13
N GLU A 322 27.22 22.20 7.34
CA GLU A 322 26.93 20.84 7.79
C GLU A 322 25.43 20.55 7.85
N ASN A 323 24.64 21.50 8.37
CA ASN A 323 23.18 21.37 8.40
C ASN A 323 22.61 21.30 6.98
N SER A 324 23.12 22.12 6.05
CA SER A 324 22.74 22.07 4.63
C SER A 324 23.09 20.72 3.98
N ILE A 325 24.22 20.10 4.35
CA ILE A 325 24.59 18.75 3.88
C ILE A 325 23.59 17.70 4.41
N LYS A 326 23.25 17.75 5.70
CA LYS A 326 22.32 16.79 6.33
C LYS A 326 20.93 16.89 5.71
N GLU A 327 20.40 18.11 5.54
CA GLU A 327 19.12 18.33 4.87
C GLU A 327 19.15 17.81 3.43
N ARG A 328 20.24 18.07 2.70
CA ARG A 328 20.42 17.56 1.33
C ARG A 328 20.46 16.05 1.27
N ALA A 329 21.16 15.40 2.20
CA ALA A 329 21.20 13.94 2.30
C ALA A 329 19.81 13.36 2.58
N GLY A 330 19.04 13.98 3.47
CA GLY A 330 17.64 13.63 3.73
C GLY A 330 16.77 13.72 2.46
N MET A 331 16.82 14.86 1.76
CA MET A 331 16.08 15.04 0.50
C MET A 331 16.46 14.01 -0.58
N LEU A 332 17.74 13.66 -0.71
CA LEU A 332 18.21 12.65 -1.66
C LEU A 332 17.72 11.25 -1.28
N SER A 333 17.78 10.90 0.01
CA SER A 333 17.28 9.63 0.54
C SER A 333 15.77 9.46 0.32
N ASP A 334 14.98 10.49 0.65
CA ASP A 334 13.52 10.47 0.45
C ASP A 334 13.16 10.32 -1.03
N ARG A 335 13.90 11.00 -1.91
CA ARG A 335 13.74 10.89 -3.35
C ARG A 335 14.09 9.50 -3.86
N GLU A 336 15.19 8.90 -3.39
CA GLU A 336 15.58 7.52 -3.75
C GLU A 336 14.50 6.51 -3.31
N ASN A 337 13.99 6.65 -2.08
CA ASN A 337 12.93 5.79 -1.57
C ASN A 337 11.62 5.95 -2.36
N LYS A 338 11.27 7.19 -2.74
CA LYS A 338 10.11 7.44 -3.60
C LYS A 338 10.30 6.80 -4.98
N MET A 339 11.47 6.94 -5.61
CA MET A 339 11.77 6.31 -6.91
C MET A 339 11.66 4.79 -6.84
N LYS A 340 12.30 4.14 -5.86
CA LYS A 340 12.21 2.67 -5.66
C LYS A 340 10.77 2.19 -5.49
N THR A 341 9.95 2.95 -4.77
CA THR A 341 8.54 2.61 -4.55
C THR A 341 7.75 2.71 -5.86
N LEU A 342 7.93 3.79 -6.62
CA LEU A 342 7.28 3.98 -7.92
C LEU A 342 7.71 2.89 -8.93
N GLU A 343 9.01 2.56 -9.00
CA GLU A 343 9.52 1.49 -9.88
C GLU A 343 8.89 0.13 -9.55
N LYS A 344 8.77 -0.19 -8.26
CA LYS A 344 8.11 -1.42 -7.82
C LYS A 344 6.64 -1.46 -8.22
N THR A 345 5.93 -0.35 -8.08
CA THR A 345 4.52 -0.22 -8.51
C THR A 345 4.41 -0.41 -10.02
N VAL A 346 5.22 0.29 -10.82
CA VAL A 346 5.22 0.16 -12.29
C VAL A 346 5.48 -1.29 -12.72
N LYS A 347 6.44 -1.96 -12.08
CA LYS A 347 6.72 -3.37 -12.38
C LYS A 347 5.52 -4.27 -12.08
N SER A 348 4.90 -4.11 -10.91
CA SER A 348 3.71 -4.87 -10.52
C SER A 348 2.53 -4.61 -11.47
N GLU A 349 2.30 -3.37 -11.86
CA GLU A 349 1.21 -3.01 -12.78
C GLU A 349 1.45 -3.53 -14.20
N LYS A 350 2.70 -3.57 -14.67
CA LYS A 350 3.05 -4.21 -15.95
C LYS A 350 2.77 -5.71 -15.95
N GLU A 351 3.11 -6.40 -14.86
CA GLU A 351 2.78 -7.81 -14.68
C GLU A 351 1.26 -8.05 -14.67
N GLU A 352 0.49 -7.17 -14.01
CA GLU A 352 -0.98 -7.22 -14.03
C GLU A 352 -1.54 -6.93 -15.43
N LEU A 353 -1.00 -5.95 -16.15
CA LEU A 353 -1.40 -5.60 -17.52
C LEU A 353 -1.20 -6.78 -18.48
N ASP A 354 -0.10 -7.52 -18.35
CA ASP A 354 0.19 -8.72 -19.12
C ASP A 354 -0.79 -9.87 -18.79
N ALA A 355 -1.15 -10.03 -17.51
CA ALA A 355 -2.13 -11.02 -17.09
C ALA A 355 -3.53 -10.69 -17.61
N VAL A 356 -3.95 -9.43 -17.52
CA VAL A 356 -5.25 -8.96 -18.03
C VAL A 356 -5.31 -9.09 -19.56
N SER A 357 -4.24 -8.72 -20.27
CA SER A 357 -4.19 -8.82 -21.74
C SER A 357 -4.32 -10.27 -22.22
N ARG A 358 -3.57 -11.20 -21.62
CA ARG A 358 -3.72 -12.65 -21.93
C ARG A 358 -5.11 -13.16 -21.61
N GLY A 359 -5.72 -12.67 -20.53
CA GLY A 359 -7.09 -13.02 -20.16
C GLY A 359 -8.13 -12.50 -21.17
N ILE A 360 -7.93 -11.29 -21.72
CA ILE A 360 -8.77 -10.72 -22.78
C ILE A 360 -8.66 -11.57 -24.05
N ASP A 361 -7.44 -11.91 -24.49
CA ASP A 361 -7.22 -12.70 -25.70
C ASP A 361 -7.91 -14.06 -25.60
N ARG A 362 -7.77 -14.75 -24.47
CA ARG A 362 -8.42 -16.03 -24.22
C ARG A 362 -9.94 -15.91 -24.21
N THR A 363 -10.49 -14.96 -23.46
CA THR A 363 -11.95 -14.78 -23.36
C THR A 363 -12.54 -14.35 -24.70
N SER A 364 -11.80 -13.55 -25.48
CA SER A 364 -12.20 -13.15 -26.83
C SER A 364 -12.25 -14.33 -27.78
N ALA A 365 -11.24 -15.20 -27.77
CA ALA A 365 -11.23 -16.43 -28.57
C ALA A 365 -12.37 -17.38 -28.17
N GLU A 366 -12.61 -17.58 -26.87
CA GLU A 366 -13.72 -18.40 -26.36
C GLU A 366 -15.09 -17.83 -26.79
N LEU A 367 -15.26 -16.50 -26.73
CA LEU A 367 -16.47 -15.82 -27.18
C LEU A 367 -16.68 -15.98 -28.69
N LEU A 368 -15.65 -15.76 -29.52
CA LEU A 368 -15.73 -15.93 -30.96
C LEU A 368 -16.18 -17.34 -31.37
N LEU A 369 -15.61 -18.36 -30.72
CA LEU A 369 -15.98 -19.76 -30.98
C LEU A 369 -17.43 -20.03 -30.57
N LEU A 370 -17.86 -19.53 -29.42
CA LEU A 370 -19.23 -19.70 -28.92
C LEU A 370 -20.25 -19.00 -29.83
N VAL A 371 -20.00 -17.75 -30.19
CA VAL A 371 -20.87 -16.94 -31.07
C VAL A 371 -20.93 -17.54 -32.48
N SER A 372 -19.80 -17.99 -33.02
CA SER A 372 -19.76 -18.67 -34.33
C SER A 372 -20.59 -19.95 -34.33
N ARG A 373 -20.54 -20.72 -33.22
CA ARG A 373 -21.34 -21.92 -33.03
C ARG A 373 -22.84 -21.62 -32.91
N ILE A 374 -23.21 -20.54 -32.19
CA ILE A 374 -24.60 -20.14 -32.02
C ILE A 374 -25.23 -19.74 -33.36
N LEU A 375 -24.51 -18.96 -34.17
CA LEU A 375 -25.04 -18.38 -35.40
C LEU A 375 -24.82 -19.25 -36.65
N ASP A 376 -24.10 -20.35 -36.52
CA ASP A 376 -23.61 -21.17 -37.65
C ASP A 376 -22.96 -20.29 -38.74
N ALA A 377 -22.07 -19.41 -38.28
CA ALA A 377 -21.48 -18.34 -39.07
C ALA A 377 -20.03 -18.11 -38.67
N ASN A 378 -19.22 -17.60 -39.61
CA ASN A 378 -17.84 -17.24 -39.30
C ASN A 378 -17.80 -15.83 -38.69
N VAL A 379 -17.39 -15.72 -37.43
CA VAL A 379 -17.34 -14.44 -36.71
C VAL A 379 -15.90 -13.93 -36.66
N ILE A 380 -15.70 -12.67 -37.02
CA ILE A 380 -14.41 -11.99 -37.02
C ILE A 380 -14.40 -10.81 -36.05
N LEU A 381 -13.23 -10.51 -35.46
CA LEU A 381 -13.02 -9.37 -34.56
C LEU A 381 -13.07 -8.03 -35.28
#